data_AF-A0A9D9NKY1-F1
#
_entry.id   AF-A0A9D9NKY1-F1
#
_cell.length_a   1.000
_cell.length_b   1.000
_cell.length_c   1.000
_cell.angle_alpha   90.00
_cell.angle_beta   90.00
_cell.angle_gamma   90.00
#
_symmetry.space_group_name_H-M   'P 1'
#
loop_
_entity.id
_entity.type
_entity.pdbx_description
1 polymer ?
#
loop_
_entity_poly.entity_id
_entity_poly.type
_entity_poly.pdbx_seq_one_letter_code
_entity_poly.pdbx_strand_id
1 'polypeptide(L)'
;MTLDENICAKPFVKWVGGKTQLLGEVEKSLPGNFASINDAVYVEPFVGGGAVLFWILQKYSNISQAVINDINPDLINVYRIIKDAPQDLISVLMQYQDSYICLNGEERKSFYLTKRKIFNQKAVSREEMAALFIFLNRTCFNGLYRVNAKGEFNVPHGKYANPKICDDANILAVSRLLQKVTILCGDFSETLQYASNKSLFYFDPPYKPLTETSSFTSYAKEGFNDDEQKRYLDFLDRLYEKKAMVFDCRHLQQQPFVFYTGDGICYSPSMENVENLQILGFESGYNSEDALHKLLLDNDWITDCMYDAATIYSRRLAL
;
A
#
# COMPACT_ATOMS: atom_id res chain seq x y z
N MET A 1 12.82 27.62 -14.69
CA MET A 1 11.47 27.02 -14.80
C MET A 1 10.68 27.43 -13.59
N THR A 2 9.69 28.31 -13.76
CA THR A 2 8.65 28.55 -12.76
C THR A 2 7.80 27.30 -12.70
N LEU A 3 7.98 26.48 -11.66
CA LEU A 3 7.14 25.32 -11.40
C LEU A 3 5.75 25.83 -11.03
N ASP A 4 4.72 25.44 -11.79
CA ASP A 4 3.33 25.71 -11.43
C ASP A 4 3.08 25.24 -9.99
N GLU A 5 2.65 26.15 -9.12
CA GLU A 5 2.33 25.87 -7.71
C GLU A 5 1.15 24.89 -7.55
N ASN A 6 0.49 24.50 -8.66
CA ASN A 6 -0.72 23.69 -8.69
C ASN A 6 -0.51 22.21 -9.09
N ILE A 7 0.73 21.72 -9.23
CA ILE A 7 0.95 20.32 -9.60
C ILE A 7 0.73 19.39 -8.39
N CYS A 8 -0.43 18.73 -8.38
CA CYS A 8 -0.80 17.71 -7.41
C CYS A 8 0.05 16.44 -7.60
N ALA A 9 0.70 15.98 -6.53
CA ALA A 9 1.54 14.78 -6.53
C ALA A 9 0.68 13.53 -6.75
N LYS A 10 1.19 12.60 -7.56
CA LYS A 10 0.52 11.36 -7.97
C LYS A 10 1.50 10.18 -7.96
N PRO A 11 0.99 8.93 -7.94
CA PRO A 11 1.82 7.74 -8.10
C PRO A 11 2.80 7.83 -9.29
N PHE A 12 4.10 7.72 -9.01
CA PHE A 12 5.17 7.82 -10.00
C PHE A 12 5.44 6.50 -10.75
N VAL A 13 4.85 5.39 -10.29
CA VAL A 13 4.83 4.09 -10.95
C VAL A 13 3.40 3.58 -11.11
N LYS A 14 3.18 2.75 -12.12
CA LYS A 14 2.00 1.89 -12.17
C LYS A 14 2.21 0.78 -11.13
N TRP A 15 1.27 0.66 -10.22
CA TRP A 15 1.27 -0.38 -9.22
C TRP A 15 -0.01 -1.17 -9.33
N VAL A 16 0.11 -2.49 -9.34
CA VAL A 16 -1.06 -3.36 -9.32
C VAL A 16 -1.79 -3.15 -8.01
N GLY A 17 -3.12 -3.15 -8.08
CA GLY A 17 -3.95 -2.80 -6.92
C GLY A 17 -4.04 -1.29 -6.66
N GLY A 18 -3.44 -0.43 -7.50
CA GLY A 18 -3.48 1.03 -7.32
C GLY A 18 -4.88 1.58 -7.02
N LYS A 19 -5.05 2.12 -5.82
CA LYS A 19 -6.35 2.47 -5.22
C LYS A 19 -6.86 3.86 -5.59
N THR A 20 -6.34 4.49 -6.65
CA THR A 20 -6.77 5.84 -7.08
C THR A 20 -8.28 5.92 -7.35
N GLN A 21 -8.89 4.85 -7.85
CA GLN A 21 -10.34 4.79 -8.10
C GLN A 21 -11.16 4.67 -6.81
N LEU A 22 -10.55 4.24 -5.71
CA LEU A 22 -11.21 3.98 -4.43
C LEU A 22 -11.05 5.14 -3.44
N LEU A 23 -10.36 6.22 -3.84
CA LEU A 23 -10.14 7.39 -2.98
C LEU A 23 -11.43 8.01 -2.45
N GLY A 24 -12.50 8.04 -3.26
CA GLY A 24 -13.80 8.57 -2.82
C GLY A 24 -14.46 7.72 -1.73
N GLU A 25 -14.25 6.41 -1.75
CA GLU A 25 -14.76 5.52 -0.69
C GLU A 25 -13.88 5.61 0.56
N VAL A 26 -12.56 5.68 0.40
CA VAL A 26 -11.63 5.95 1.51
C VAL A 26 -12.04 7.25 2.22
N GLU A 27 -12.34 8.32 1.47
CA GLU A 27 -12.78 9.60 2.04
C GLU A 27 -14.05 9.49 2.89
N LYS A 28 -15.06 8.76 2.42
CA LYS A 28 -16.33 8.58 3.13
C LYS A 28 -16.19 7.76 4.41
N SER A 29 -15.22 6.86 4.47
CA SER A 29 -15.00 5.99 5.62
C SER A 29 -14.09 6.58 6.68
N LEU A 30 -13.41 7.71 6.39
CA LEU A 30 -12.64 8.40 7.43
C LEU A 30 -13.59 8.95 8.51
N PRO A 31 -13.19 8.93 9.79
CA PRO A 31 -13.97 9.55 10.85
C PRO A 31 -14.27 11.01 10.53
N GLY A 32 -15.51 11.45 10.72
CA GLY A 32 -15.93 12.82 10.41
C GLY A 32 -15.14 13.91 11.16
N ASN A 33 -14.52 13.54 12.29
CA ASN A 33 -13.63 14.41 13.07
C ASN A 33 -12.14 14.25 12.74
N PHE A 34 -11.75 13.45 11.74
CA PHE A 34 -10.35 13.18 11.42
C PHE A 34 -9.55 14.46 11.13
N ALA A 35 -10.14 15.39 10.38
CA ALA A 35 -9.53 16.69 10.08
C ALA A 35 -9.30 17.57 11.33
N SER A 36 -10.01 17.29 12.43
CA SER A 36 -9.91 18.01 13.70
C SER A 36 -8.92 17.37 14.68
N ILE A 37 -8.33 16.23 14.34
CA ILE A 37 -7.31 15.57 15.17
C ILE A 37 -6.00 16.34 15.03
N ASN A 38 -5.60 17.06 16.08
CA ASN A 38 -4.33 17.77 16.12
C ASN A 38 -3.14 16.79 16.18
N ASP A 39 -2.14 17.07 15.35
CA ASP A 39 -0.92 16.27 15.19
C ASP A 39 -1.23 14.82 14.80
N ALA A 40 -2.13 14.63 13.83
CA ALA A 40 -2.45 13.30 13.34
C ALA A 40 -1.21 12.65 12.72
N VAL A 41 -1.10 11.34 12.89
CA VAL A 41 -0.05 10.51 12.29
C VAL A 41 -0.69 9.60 11.25
N TYR A 42 -0.22 9.64 10.01
CA TYR A 42 -0.66 8.71 8.98
C TYR A 42 0.35 7.59 8.81
N VAL A 43 -0.10 6.34 8.74
CA VAL A 43 0.78 5.17 8.61
C VAL A 43 0.26 4.27 7.49
N GLU A 44 1.13 3.93 6.54
CA GLU A 44 0.81 3.02 5.42
C GLU A 44 1.84 1.87 5.39
N PRO A 45 1.55 0.73 6.04
CA PRO A 45 2.51 -0.37 6.17
C PRO A 45 2.83 -1.11 4.86
N PHE A 46 1.97 -0.96 3.85
CA PHE A 46 2.07 -1.55 2.51
C PHE A 46 1.85 -0.45 1.45
N VAL A 47 2.81 0.46 1.30
CA VAL A 47 2.59 1.70 0.51
C VAL A 47 2.39 1.44 -0.99
N GLY A 48 3.09 0.45 -1.56
CA GLY A 48 3.07 0.24 -3.00
C GLY A 48 3.24 1.54 -3.81
N GLY A 49 2.29 1.81 -4.71
CA GLY A 49 2.29 3.04 -5.53
C GLY A 49 1.95 4.34 -4.78
N GLY A 50 1.51 4.28 -3.53
CA GLY A 50 1.28 5.46 -2.67
C GLY A 50 0.06 6.32 -3.07
N ALA A 51 -0.95 5.72 -3.71
CA ALA A 51 -2.12 6.47 -4.17
C ALA A 51 -2.85 7.18 -3.02
N VAL A 52 -3.01 6.49 -1.88
CA VAL A 52 -3.66 7.05 -0.69
C VAL A 52 -2.73 8.00 0.04
N LEU A 53 -1.45 7.67 0.23
CA LEU A 53 -0.43 8.59 0.74
C LEU A 53 -0.49 9.96 0.06
N PHE A 54 -0.40 10.02 -1.26
CA PHE A 54 -0.35 11.30 -1.96
C PHE A 54 -1.66 12.05 -1.83
N TRP A 55 -2.80 11.37 -1.93
CA TRP A 55 -4.11 12.00 -1.74
C TRP A 55 -4.28 12.56 -0.33
N ILE A 56 -4.02 11.76 0.71
CA ILE A 56 -4.33 12.12 2.09
C ILE A 56 -3.44 13.28 2.57
N LEU A 57 -2.16 13.30 2.20
CA LEU A 57 -1.24 14.36 2.58
C LEU A 57 -1.53 15.72 1.94
N GLN A 58 -2.20 15.72 0.79
CA GLN A 58 -2.64 16.93 0.10
C GLN A 58 -4.01 17.41 0.59
N LYS A 59 -4.87 16.47 1.01
CA LYS A 59 -6.23 16.77 1.47
C LYS A 59 -6.26 17.23 2.93
N TYR A 60 -5.43 16.65 3.80
CA TYR A 60 -5.48 16.83 5.25
C TYR A 60 -4.20 17.48 5.79
N SER A 61 -4.29 18.76 6.12
CA SER A 61 -3.17 19.55 6.65
C SER A 61 -2.85 19.25 8.12
N ASN A 62 -3.78 18.64 8.87
CA ASN A 62 -3.60 18.26 10.26
C ASN A 62 -2.65 17.06 10.47
N ILE A 63 -2.25 16.38 9.38
CA ILE A 63 -1.25 15.31 9.40
C ILE A 63 0.15 15.93 9.56
N SER A 64 0.65 15.84 10.79
CA SER A 64 1.97 16.34 11.20
C SER A 64 3.12 15.41 10.79
N GLN A 65 2.85 14.10 10.75
CA GLN A 65 3.80 13.06 10.37
C GLN A 65 3.12 11.99 9.52
N ALA A 66 3.83 11.50 8.52
CA ALA A 66 3.45 10.27 7.81
C ALA A 66 4.58 9.25 7.85
N VAL A 67 4.21 7.97 7.88
CA VAL A 67 5.12 6.84 7.90
C VAL A 67 4.68 5.86 6.82
N ILE A 68 5.59 5.51 5.91
CA ILE A 68 5.34 4.52 4.87
C ILE A 68 6.33 3.37 5.01
N ASN A 69 5.87 2.17 4.66
CA ASN A 69 6.68 0.97 4.63
C ASN A 69 6.32 0.13 3.39
N ASP A 70 7.29 -0.65 2.92
CA ASP A 70 7.08 -1.75 1.99
C ASP A 70 8.19 -2.77 2.20
N ILE A 71 7.90 -4.04 1.89
CA ILE A 71 8.88 -5.11 1.92
C ILE A 71 9.82 -5.06 0.71
N ASN A 72 9.44 -4.35 -0.36
CA ASN A 72 10.21 -4.25 -1.60
C ASN A 72 11.30 -3.17 -1.49
N PRO A 73 12.59 -3.54 -1.35
CA PRO A 73 13.68 -2.59 -1.21
C PRO A 73 13.92 -1.76 -2.48
N ASP A 74 13.64 -2.33 -3.66
CA ASP A 74 13.83 -1.63 -4.93
C ASP A 74 12.80 -0.49 -5.07
N LEU A 75 11.57 -0.70 -4.59
CA LEU A 75 10.53 0.34 -4.52
C LEU A 75 10.88 1.42 -3.48
N ILE A 76 11.28 1.01 -2.26
CA ILE A 76 11.63 1.97 -1.21
C ILE A 76 12.86 2.82 -1.60
N ASN A 77 13.81 2.24 -2.33
CA ASN A 77 14.90 3.02 -2.90
C ASN A 77 14.39 4.16 -3.80
N VAL A 78 13.36 3.94 -4.61
CA VAL A 78 12.77 5.01 -5.44
C VAL A 78 12.18 6.13 -4.58
N TYR A 79 11.40 5.79 -3.55
CA TYR A 79 10.85 6.79 -2.61
C TYR A 79 11.96 7.62 -1.95
N ARG A 80 13.04 6.97 -1.49
CA ARG A 80 14.19 7.65 -0.87
C ARG A 80 14.90 8.57 -1.85
N ILE A 81 15.17 8.11 -3.07
CA ILE A 81 15.83 8.93 -4.09
C ILE A 81 14.94 10.12 -4.50
N ILE A 82 13.63 9.95 -4.65
CA ILE A 82 12.73 11.09 -4.92
C ILE A 82 12.75 12.10 -3.76
N LYS A 83 12.80 11.62 -2.51
CA LYS A 83 12.89 12.49 -1.33
C LYS A 83 14.23 13.26 -1.27
N ASP A 84 15.35 12.56 -1.44
CA ASP A 84 16.67 13.08 -1.09
C ASP A 84 17.42 13.69 -2.30
N ALA A 85 17.23 13.14 -3.51
CA ALA A 85 17.97 13.52 -4.71
C ALA A 85 17.08 13.55 -5.99
N PRO A 86 15.98 14.32 -6.00
CA PRO A 86 15.03 14.32 -7.12
C PRO A 86 15.65 14.80 -8.44
N GLN A 87 16.60 15.74 -8.41
CA GLN A 87 17.23 16.29 -9.62
C GLN A 87 18.16 15.27 -10.29
N ASP A 88 18.88 14.47 -9.51
CA ASP A 88 19.75 13.41 -10.04
C ASP A 88 18.90 12.32 -10.71
N LEU A 89 17.78 11.95 -10.08
CA LEU A 89 16.82 11.02 -10.67
C LEU A 89 16.23 11.53 -11.99
N ILE A 90 15.79 12.80 -12.03
CA ILE A 90 15.26 13.44 -13.25
C ILE A 90 16.31 13.40 -14.34
N SER A 91 17.57 13.74 -14.03
CA SER A 91 18.67 13.76 -14.99
C SER A 91 18.88 12.40 -15.65
N VAL A 92 18.87 11.31 -14.87
CA VAL A 92 19.02 9.94 -15.40
C VAL A 92 17.78 9.51 -16.20
N LEU A 93 16.57 9.81 -15.70
CA LEU A 93 15.33 9.46 -16.40
C LEU A 93 15.17 10.18 -17.73
N MET A 94 15.58 11.45 -17.81
CA MET A 94 15.60 12.20 -19.07
C MET A 94 16.53 11.55 -20.08
N GLN A 95 17.76 11.18 -19.67
CA GLN A 95 18.70 10.47 -20.56
C GLN A 95 18.10 9.15 -21.09
N TYR A 96 17.43 8.39 -20.22
CA TYR A 96 16.77 7.15 -20.62
C TYR A 96 15.59 7.42 -21.56
N GLN A 97 14.78 8.44 -21.29
CA GLN A 97 13.66 8.84 -22.12
C GLN A 97 14.11 9.26 -23.51
N ASP A 98 15.07 10.17 -23.60
CA ASP A 98 15.57 10.72 -24.86
C ASP A 98 16.22 9.62 -25.71
N SER A 99 17.04 8.78 -25.07
CA SER A 99 17.66 7.63 -25.75
C SER A 99 16.62 6.63 -26.24
N TYR A 100 15.51 6.43 -25.52
CA TYR A 100 14.52 5.39 -25.84
C TYR A 100 13.47 5.85 -26.86
N ILE A 101 13.01 7.10 -26.78
CA ILE A 101 11.95 7.62 -27.67
C ILE A 101 12.43 7.68 -29.11
N CYS A 102 13.71 7.98 -29.36
CA CYS A 102 14.30 8.04 -30.70
C CYS A 102 14.43 6.68 -31.41
N LEU A 103 14.27 5.56 -30.69
CA LEU A 103 14.46 4.21 -31.21
C LEU A 103 13.20 3.64 -31.87
N ASN A 104 13.39 2.76 -32.86
CA ASN A 104 12.32 1.96 -33.46
C ASN A 104 11.90 0.77 -32.56
N GLY A 105 10.90 -0.01 -32.98
CA GLY A 105 10.31 -1.07 -32.15
C GLY A 105 11.29 -2.16 -31.69
N GLU A 106 12.16 -2.65 -32.58
CA GLU A 106 13.13 -3.69 -32.23
C GLU A 106 14.29 -3.13 -31.39
N GLU A 107 14.73 -1.92 -31.70
CA GLU A 107 15.76 -1.21 -30.93
C GLU A 107 15.29 -0.90 -29.50
N ARG A 108 14.03 -0.44 -29.33
CA ARG A 108 13.42 -0.21 -28.01
C ARG A 108 13.39 -1.49 -27.18
N LYS A 109 13.05 -2.62 -27.80
CA LYS A 109 13.05 -3.92 -27.13
C LYS A 109 14.45 -4.34 -26.70
N SER A 110 15.45 -4.15 -27.56
CA SER A 110 16.86 -4.42 -27.23
C SER A 110 17.37 -3.54 -26.08
N PHE A 111 17.05 -2.24 -26.13
CA PHE A 111 17.38 -1.27 -25.08
C PHE A 111 16.74 -1.67 -23.74
N TYR A 112 15.45 -1.99 -23.75
CA TYR A 112 14.72 -2.48 -22.58
C TYR A 112 15.38 -3.72 -21.96
N LEU A 113 15.72 -4.73 -22.77
CA LEU A 113 16.34 -5.96 -22.28
C LEU A 113 17.72 -5.70 -21.66
N THR A 114 18.48 -4.76 -22.23
CA THR A 114 19.77 -4.32 -21.68
C THR A 114 19.59 -3.65 -20.32
N LYS A 115 18.66 -2.69 -20.22
CA LYS A 115 18.35 -2.01 -18.95
C LYS A 115 17.82 -2.99 -17.90
N ARG A 116 17.00 -3.97 -18.30
CA ARG A 116 16.53 -5.04 -17.40
C ARG A 116 17.68 -5.90 -16.87
N LYS A 117 18.66 -6.23 -17.72
CA LYS A 117 19.86 -6.96 -17.29
C LYS A 117 20.65 -6.18 -16.25
N ILE A 118 20.86 -4.87 -16.48
CA ILE A 118 21.56 -3.99 -15.53
C ILE A 118 20.80 -3.91 -14.19
N PHE A 119 19.47 -3.73 -14.24
CA PHE A 119 18.63 -3.70 -13.04
C PHE A 119 18.77 -4.99 -12.20
N ASN A 120 18.75 -6.15 -12.86
CA ASN A 120 18.90 -7.44 -12.17
C ASN A 120 20.31 -7.69 -11.61
N GLN A 121 21.34 -7.00 -12.12
CA GLN A 121 22.70 -7.10 -11.59
C GLN A 121 22.89 -6.31 -10.28
N LYS A 122 22.04 -5.32 -10.00
CA LYS A 122 22.09 -4.46 -8.80
C LYS A 122 23.47 -3.85 -8.51
N ALA A 123 24.24 -3.56 -9.57
CA ALA A 123 25.63 -3.13 -9.51
C ALA A 123 25.85 -1.68 -10.00
N VAL A 124 24.82 -0.84 -9.88
CA VAL A 124 24.84 0.58 -10.25
C VAL A 124 24.49 1.45 -9.05
N SER A 125 24.58 2.77 -9.19
CA SER A 125 24.24 3.69 -8.10
C SER A 125 22.77 3.57 -7.69
N ARG A 126 22.42 4.08 -6.50
CA ARG A 126 21.03 4.03 -5.99
C ARG A 126 20.09 4.86 -6.87
N GLU A 127 20.58 5.98 -7.39
CA GLU A 127 19.89 6.88 -8.30
C GLU A 127 19.61 6.18 -9.63
N GLU A 128 20.60 5.47 -10.18
CA GLU A 128 20.42 4.71 -11.41
C GLU A 128 19.49 3.50 -11.18
N MET A 129 19.58 2.82 -10.03
CA MET A 129 18.62 1.77 -9.66
C MET A 129 17.18 2.29 -9.61
N ALA A 130 16.95 3.47 -9.02
CA ALA A 130 15.63 4.08 -8.98
C ALA A 130 15.13 4.48 -10.39
N ALA A 131 16.02 5.04 -11.22
CA ALA A 131 15.69 5.38 -12.61
C ALA A 131 15.36 4.14 -13.44
N LEU A 132 16.13 3.05 -13.29
CA LEU A 132 15.87 1.77 -13.94
C LEU A 132 14.52 1.19 -13.51
N PHE A 133 14.18 1.26 -12.22
CA PHE A 133 12.89 0.81 -11.72
C PHE A 133 11.71 1.51 -12.41
N ILE A 134 11.74 2.85 -12.44
CA ILE A 134 10.70 3.66 -13.09
C ILE A 134 10.68 3.40 -14.60
N PHE A 135 11.85 3.40 -15.26
CA PHE A 135 11.96 3.13 -16.69
C PHE A 135 11.35 1.78 -17.06
N LEU A 136 11.71 0.71 -16.35
CA LEU A 136 11.17 -0.63 -16.58
C LEU A 136 9.67 -0.64 -16.34
N ASN A 137 9.17 -0.05 -15.24
CA ASN A 137 7.74 0.01 -14.97
C ASN A 137 6.95 0.77 -16.06
N ARG A 138 7.51 1.86 -16.60
CA ARG A 138 6.85 2.66 -17.65
C ARG A 138 6.90 2.02 -19.03
N THR A 139 7.79 1.06 -19.24
CA THR A 139 8.05 0.44 -20.55
C THR A 139 7.77 -1.07 -20.60
N CYS A 140 7.51 -1.74 -19.47
CA CYS A 140 7.18 -3.16 -19.42
C CYS A 140 5.69 -3.43 -19.67
N PHE A 141 5.34 -4.69 -19.94
CA PHE A 141 3.95 -5.09 -20.11
C PHE A 141 3.10 -4.74 -18.87
N ASN A 142 2.04 -3.95 -19.09
CA ASN A 142 1.06 -3.50 -18.10
C ASN A 142 1.61 -2.75 -16.87
N GLY A 143 2.88 -2.33 -16.88
CA GLY A 143 3.49 -1.70 -15.70
C GLY A 143 3.52 -2.61 -14.48
N LEU A 144 3.65 -3.91 -14.70
CA LEU A 144 3.75 -4.89 -13.63
C LEU A 144 5.12 -4.82 -12.95
N TYR A 145 5.14 -5.13 -11.66
CA TYR A 145 6.36 -5.53 -10.95
C TYR A 145 6.27 -7.02 -10.63
N ARG A 146 7.21 -7.80 -11.18
CA ARG A 146 7.26 -9.26 -10.95
C ARG A 146 8.70 -9.75 -11.02
N VAL A 147 9.07 -10.57 -10.06
CA VAL A 147 10.37 -11.23 -9.98
C VAL A 147 10.25 -12.74 -10.11
N ASN A 148 11.32 -13.40 -10.55
CA ASN A 148 11.42 -14.86 -10.53
C ASN A 148 11.88 -15.37 -9.14
N ALA A 149 12.03 -16.69 -8.98
CA ALA A 149 12.52 -17.30 -7.74
C ALA A 149 13.94 -16.85 -7.32
N LYS A 150 14.73 -16.29 -8.25
CA LYS A 150 16.05 -15.71 -7.98
C LYS A 150 15.97 -14.23 -7.56
N GLY A 151 14.77 -13.64 -7.51
CA GLY A 151 14.57 -12.22 -7.22
C GLY A 151 14.83 -11.31 -8.42
N GLU A 152 14.96 -11.85 -9.63
CA GLU A 152 15.25 -11.07 -10.84
C GLU A 152 13.94 -10.62 -11.50
N PHE A 153 13.84 -9.33 -11.84
CA PHE A 153 12.71 -8.79 -12.57
C PHE A 153 12.59 -9.44 -13.96
N ASN A 154 11.40 -9.97 -14.27
CA ASN A 154 11.18 -10.82 -15.44
C ASN A 154 10.00 -10.39 -16.33
N VAL A 155 9.47 -9.18 -16.16
CA VAL A 155 8.35 -8.70 -16.99
C VAL A 155 8.85 -8.44 -18.42
N PRO A 156 8.11 -8.85 -19.46
CA PRO A 156 8.49 -8.57 -20.85
C PRO A 156 8.31 -7.09 -21.20
N HIS A 157 8.96 -6.69 -22.29
CA HIS A 157 8.81 -5.35 -22.87
C HIS A 157 7.35 -5.10 -23.29
N GLY A 158 6.83 -3.92 -22.97
CA GLY A 158 5.51 -3.45 -23.35
C GLY A 158 5.54 -2.69 -24.68
N LYS A 159 4.41 -2.67 -25.39
CA LYS A 159 4.28 -2.00 -26.71
C LYS A 159 3.60 -0.63 -26.59
N TYR A 160 4.19 0.27 -25.80
CA TYR A 160 3.67 1.64 -25.67
C TYR A 160 4.26 2.56 -26.74
N ALA A 161 3.40 3.31 -27.43
CA ALA A 161 3.82 4.24 -28.49
C ALA A 161 4.68 5.39 -27.93
N ASN A 162 4.20 6.05 -26.87
CA ASN A 162 4.87 7.18 -26.22
C ASN A 162 4.76 7.08 -24.69
N PRO A 163 5.56 6.22 -24.02
CA PRO A 163 5.55 6.13 -22.57
C PRO A 163 6.18 7.39 -21.96
N LYS A 164 5.46 8.06 -21.05
CA LYS A 164 6.05 9.11 -20.20
C LYS A 164 6.96 8.45 -19.18
N ILE A 165 8.27 8.49 -19.42
CA ILE A 165 9.31 7.86 -18.59
C ILE A 165 9.75 8.85 -17.50
N CYS A 166 10.06 10.08 -17.90
CA CYS A 166 10.39 11.16 -16.99
C CYS A 166 9.17 12.07 -16.80
N ASP A 167 8.63 12.10 -15.58
CA ASP A 167 7.61 13.05 -15.15
C ASP A 167 8.23 13.97 -14.09
N ASP A 168 9.11 14.86 -14.53
CA ASP A 168 9.89 15.78 -13.71
C ASP A 168 9.01 16.63 -12.79
N ALA A 169 7.94 17.19 -13.34
CA ALA A 169 6.94 17.93 -12.59
C ALA A 169 6.34 17.10 -11.43
N ASN A 170 5.93 15.86 -11.69
CA ASN A 170 5.39 14.98 -10.65
C ASN A 170 6.47 14.55 -9.64
N ILE A 171 7.69 14.26 -10.09
CA ILE A 171 8.80 13.88 -9.19
C ILE A 171 9.07 15.00 -8.19
N LEU A 172 9.11 16.26 -8.64
CA LEU A 172 9.32 17.41 -7.77
C LEU A 172 8.14 17.63 -6.80
N ALA A 173 6.90 17.43 -7.27
CA ALA A 173 5.72 17.51 -6.40
C ALA A 173 5.72 16.41 -5.32
N VAL A 174 6.05 15.16 -5.69
CA VAL A 174 6.20 14.03 -4.77
C VAL A 174 7.31 14.31 -3.77
N SER A 175 8.48 14.78 -4.23
CA SER A 175 9.62 15.09 -3.36
C SER A 175 9.27 16.06 -2.24
N ARG A 176 8.49 17.11 -2.55
CA ARG A 176 7.99 18.09 -1.55
C ARG A 176 7.13 17.42 -0.48
N LEU A 177 6.20 16.55 -0.86
CA LEU A 177 5.36 15.83 0.11
C LEU A 177 6.17 14.86 0.96
N LEU A 178 7.15 14.16 0.36
CA LEU A 178 7.96 13.16 1.06
C LEU A 178 8.90 13.76 2.12
N GLN A 179 9.12 15.08 2.13
CA GLN A 179 9.97 15.72 3.14
C GLN A 179 9.48 15.43 4.57
N LYS A 180 8.15 15.42 4.80
CA LYS A 180 7.54 15.10 6.11
C LYS A 180 7.25 13.60 6.33
N VAL A 181 7.70 12.74 5.42
CA VAL A 181 7.42 11.30 5.45
C VAL A 181 8.62 10.52 5.96
N THR A 182 8.40 9.65 6.94
CA THR A 182 9.35 8.63 7.40
C THR A 182 9.23 7.40 6.49
N ILE A 183 10.34 6.94 5.90
CA ILE A 183 10.34 5.89 4.89
C ILE A 183 11.08 4.65 5.41
N LEU A 184 10.32 3.64 5.79
CA LEU A 184 10.82 2.35 6.27
C LEU A 184 10.92 1.34 5.11
N CYS A 185 11.67 0.27 5.33
CA CYS A 185 11.83 -0.83 4.38
C CYS A 185 11.95 -2.12 5.18
N GLY A 186 10.87 -2.89 5.27
CA GLY A 186 10.87 -4.08 6.09
C GLY A 186 9.47 -4.66 6.30
N ASP A 187 9.37 -5.43 7.38
CA ASP A 187 8.14 -6.09 7.78
C ASP A 187 7.10 -5.07 8.26
N PHE A 188 5.83 -5.27 7.90
CA PHE A 188 4.77 -4.34 8.27
C PHE A 188 4.63 -4.17 9.79
N SER A 189 5.02 -5.18 10.57
CA SER A 189 4.93 -5.14 12.04
C SER A 189 5.82 -4.07 12.68
N GLU A 190 6.88 -3.64 12.00
CA GLU A 190 7.77 -2.57 12.48
C GLU A 190 7.04 -1.22 12.58
N THR A 191 5.92 -1.06 11.85
CA THR A 191 5.12 0.16 11.88
C THR A 191 4.28 0.31 13.16
N LEU A 192 4.17 -0.73 13.99
CA LEU A 192 3.40 -0.67 15.25
C LEU A 192 3.89 0.41 16.20
N GLN A 193 5.19 0.72 16.17
CA GLN A 193 5.78 1.74 17.06
C GLN A 193 5.17 3.14 16.87
N TYR A 194 4.49 3.37 15.74
CA TYR A 194 3.81 4.64 15.43
C TYR A 194 2.31 4.63 15.82
N ALA A 195 1.84 3.55 16.44
CA ALA A 195 0.45 3.41 16.84
C ALA A 195 0.10 4.22 18.10
N SER A 196 -0.94 5.04 18.00
CA SER A 196 -1.51 5.82 19.07
C SER A 196 -2.98 6.16 18.80
N ASN A 197 -3.65 6.78 19.76
CA ASN A 197 -5.01 7.30 19.58
C ASN A 197 -5.12 8.46 18.57
N LYS A 198 -4.01 8.91 17.98
CA LYS A 198 -3.97 9.94 16.91
C LYS A 198 -3.53 9.38 15.56
N SER A 199 -3.18 8.10 15.49
CA SER A 199 -2.67 7.50 14.27
C SER A 199 -3.79 6.90 13.42
N LEU A 200 -3.75 7.14 12.12
CA LEU A 200 -4.55 6.47 11.10
C LEU A 200 -3.66 5.52 10.32
N PHE A 201 -3.96 4.23 10.39
CA PHE A 201 -3.32 3.18 9.61
C PHE A 201 -4.16 2.87 8.36
N TYR A 202 -3.54 2.93 7.19
CA TYR A 202 -4.12 2.48 5.93
C TYR A 202 -3.41 1.20 5.47
N PHE A 203 -4.17 0.15 5.20
CA PHE A 203 -3.65 -1.14 4.79
C PHE A 203 -4.14 -1.56 3.41
N ASP A 204 -3.20 -1.97 2.57
CA ASP A 204 -3.43 -2.65 1.28
C ASP A 204 -2.48 -3.86 1.13
N PRO A 205 -2.62 -4.88 2.00
CA PRO A 205 -1.74 -6.03 1.97
C PRO A 205 -1.96 -6.86 0.68
N PRO A 206 -0.96 -7.67 0.26
CA PRO A 206 -1.12 -8.57 -0.88
C PRO A 206 -2.30 -9.54 -0.67
N TYR A 207 -3.16 -9.66 -1.67
CA TYR A 207 -4.30 -10.58 -1.62
C TYR A 207 -3.88 -12.04 -1.79
N LYS A 208 -4.61 -12.95 -1.14
CA LYS A 208 -4.48 -14.40 -1.36
C LYS A 208 -4.89 -14.73 -2.81
N PRO A 209 -4.11 -15.52 -3.56
CA PRO A 209 -4.54 -16.03 -4.86
C PRO A 209 -5.85 -16.81 -4.73
N LEU A 210 -6.85 -16.51 -5.57
CA LEU A 210 -8.17 -17.17 -5.54
C LEU A 210 -8.10 -18.65 -5.99
N THR A 211 -7.02 -19.04 -6.65
CA THR A 211 -6.73 -20.43 -7.05
C THR A 211 -5.21 -20.71 -6.95
N GLU A 212 -4.81 -21.98 -6.74
CA GLU A 212 -3.39 -22.40 -6.77
C GLU A 212 -2.68 -22.00 -8.08
N THR A 213 -3.42 -21.94 -9.19
CA THR A 213 -2.95 -21.52 -10.51
C THR A 213 -2.86 -20.00 -10.71
N SER A 214 -3.42 -19.21 -9.79
CA SER A 214 -3.41 -17.73 -9.83
C SER A 214 -2.24 -17.10 -9.07
N SER A 215 -1.15 -17.84 -8.89
CA SER A 215 0.16 -17.42 -8.32
C SER A 215 0.90 -16.34 -9.15
N PHE A 216 0.17 -15.51 -9.88
CA PHE A 216 0.65 -14.48 -10.80
C PHE A 216 1.15 -13.21 -10.09
N THR A 217 0.90 -13.07 -8.78
CA THR A 217 1.16 -11.87 -7.97
C THR A 217 2.18 -12.12 -6.84
N SER A 218 3.37 -12.63 -7.17
CA SER A 218 4.47 -12.71 -6.20
C SER A 218 5.19 -11.35 -6.07
N TYR A 219 4.67 -10.47 -5.20
CA TYR A 219 5.34 -9.22 -4.80
C TYR A 219 6.52 -9.47 -3.85
N ALA A 220 6.48 -10.57 -3.11
CA ALA A 220 7.54 -11.08 -2.25
C ALA A 220 7.86 -12.53 -2.61
N LYS A 221 9.12 -12.93 -2.41
CA LYS A 221 9.64 -14.28 -2.70
C LYS A 221 8.90 -15.36 -1.87
N GLU A 222 8.40 -14.96 -0.71
CA GLU A 222 7.54 -15.73 0.17
C GLU A 222 6.18 -15.00 0.15
N GLY A 223 5.14 -15.64 -0.40
CA GLY A 223 3.83 -15.01 -0.55
C GLY A 223 3.19 -14.67 0.81
N PHE A 224 2.17 -13.80 0.80
CA PHE A 224 1.36 -13.50 1.99
C PHE A 224 0.42 -14.68 2.27
N ASN A 225 0.95 -15.71 2.93
CA ASN A 225 0.30 -16.98 3.19
C ASN A 225 -0.61 -16.92 4.42
N ASP A 226 -1.18 -18.07 4.82
CA ASP A 226 -2.12 -18.12 5.94
C ASP A 226 -1.46 -17.70 7.25
N ASP A 227 -0.17 -18.01 7.49
CA ASP A 227 0.53 -17.59 8.71
C ASP A 227 0.80 -16.08 8.74
N GLU A 228 1.07 -15.45 7.59
CA GLU A 228 1.16 -13.99 7.48
C GLU A 228 -0.21 -13.32 7.70
N GLN A 229 -1.32 -13.97 7.30
CA GLN A 229 -2.67 -13.50 7.66
C GLN A 229 -2.89 -13.54 9.18
N LYS A 230 -2.42 -14.58 9.88
CA LYS A 230 -2.52 -14.65 11.35
C LYS A 230 -1.72 -13.53 12.01
N ARG A 231 -0.46 -13.35 11.59
CA ARG A 231 0.39 -12.25 12.07
C ARG A 231 -0.24 -10.89 11.83
N TYR A 232 -0.94 -10.73 10.71
CA TYR A 232 -1.65 -9.51 10.40
C TYR A 232 -2.86 -9.27 11.31
N LEU A 233 -3.64 -10.32 11.63
CA LEU A 233 -4.72 -10.21 12.61
C LEU A 233 -4.19 -9.85 14.00
N ASP A 234 -3.14 -10.53 14.47
CA ASP A 234 -2.46 -10.19 15.73
C ASP A 234 -1.96 -8.74 15.74
N PHE A 235 -1.53 -8.22 14.59
CA PHE A 235 -1.13 -6.82 14.44
C PHE A 235 -2.30 -5.85 14.58
N LEU A 236 -3.46 -6.17 13.98
CA LEU A 236 -4.68 -5.37 14.13
C LEU A 236 -5.15 -5.31 15.59
N ASP A 237 -5.07 -6.42 16.32
CA ASP A 237 -5.41 -6.46 17.75
C ASP A 237 -4.51 -5.51 18.55
N ARG A 238 -3.20 -5.51 18.27
CA ARG A 238 -2.25 -4.59 18.91
C ARG A 238 -2.51 -3.13 18.55
N LEU A 239 -2.97 -2.83 17.33
CA LEU A 239 -3.38 -1.47 16.96
C LEU A 239 -4.62 -1.02 17.73
N TYR A 240 -5.57 -1.93 17.92
CA TYR A 240 -6.77 -1.69 18.71
C TYR A 240 -6.44 -1.36 20.17
N GLU A 241 -5.52 -2.10 20.80
CA GLU A 241 -5.03 -1.80 22.17
C GLU A 241 -4.43 -0.39 22.27
N LYS A 242 -3.79 0.08 21.19
CA LYS A 242 -3.22 1.43 21.08
C LYS A 242 -4.25 2.50 20.70
N LYS A 243 -5.51 2.10 20.46
CA LYS A 243 -6.62 2.96 20.01
C LYS A 243 -6.37 3.64 18.67
N ALA A 244 -5.54 3.03 17.82
CA ALA A 244 -5.28 3.56 16.48
C ALA A 244 -6.51 3.41 15.58
N MET A 245 -6.74 4.39 14.72
CA MET A 245 -7.73 4.29 13.66
C MET A 245 -7.18 3.39 12.55
N VAL A 246 -7.99 2.47 12.04
CA VAL A 246 -7.59 1.52 11.02
C VAL A 246 -8.53 1.58 9.83
N PHE A 247 -7.97 1.66 8.63
CA PHE A 247 -8.65 1.47 7.36
C PHE A 247 -7.96 0.35 6.58
N ASP A 248 -8.67 -0.74 6.31
CA ASP A 248 -8.17 -1.87 5.51
C ASP A 248 -8.91 -1.93 4.17
N CYS A 249 -8.18 -1.85 3.06
CA CYS A 249 -8.80 -1.78 1.74
C CYS A 249 -9.13 -3.15 1.13
N ARG A 250 -8.81 -4.27 1.81
CA ARG A 250 -9.27 -5.60 1.34
C ARG A 250 -10.80 -5.64 1.19
N HIS A 251 -11.49 -4.84 2.00
CA HIS A 251 -12.94 -4.64 2.00
C HIS A 251 -13.51 -3.92 0.76
N LEU A 252 -12.68 -3.29 -0.08
CA LEU A 252 -13.16 -2.54 -1.26
C LEU A 252 -13.30 -3.41 -2.53
N GLN A 253 -12.74 -4.63 -2.55
CA GLN A 253 -12.69 -5.46 -3.78
C GLN A 253 -13.60 -6.69 -3.75
N GLN A 254 -14.27 -6.99 -2.63
CA GLN A 254 -15.39 -7.95 -2.54
C GLN A 254 -16.39 -7.52 -1.45
N GLN A 255 -17.54 -6.95 -1.86
CA GLN A 255 -18.79 -6.78 -1.08
C GLN A 255 -18.76 -5.76 0.12
N PRO A 256 -19.92 -5.23 0.58
CA PRO A 256 -20.02 -3.96 1.30
C PRO A 256 -19.65 -3.98 2.80
N PHE A 257 -19.32 -2.80 3.32
CA PHE A 257 -18.81 -2.54 4.68
C PHE A 257 -19.81 -2.80 5.81
N VAL A 258 -19.31 -3.12 7.01
CA VAL A 258 -20.07 -3.11 8.27
C VAL A 258 -19.31 -2.34 9.35
N PHE A 259 -19.96 -1.36 9.97
CA PHE A 259 -19.48 -0.68 11.18
C PHE A 259 -20.13 -1.26 12.43
N TYR A 260 -19.38 -1.34 13.53
CA TYR A 260 -19.89 -1.75 14.84
C TYR A 260 -20.00 -0.57 15.79
N THR A 261 -21.21 -0.37 16.31
CA THR A 261 -21.48 0.52 17.44
C THR A 261 -21.45 -0.27 18.75
N GLY A 262 -21.20 0.41 19.87
CA GLY A 262 -21.01 -0.21 21.20
C GLY A 262 -22.22 -0.97 21.78
N ASP A 263 -23.33 -1.01 21.06
CA ASP A 263 -24.56 -1.75 21.35
C ASP A 263 -24.68 -3.07 20.55
N GLY A 264 -23.65 -3.45 19.78
CA GLY A 264 -23.61 -4.72 19.06
C GLY A 264 -24.55 -4.77 17.85
N ILE A 265 -24.89 -3.61 17.29
CA ILE A 265 -25.66 -3.49 16.06
C ILE A 265 -24.70 -3.26 14.89
N CYS A 266 -24.87 -4.11 13.87
CA CYS A 266 -24.15 -4.04 12.60
C CYS A 266 -24.94 -3.20 11.61
N TYR A 267 -24.31 -2.20 10.99
CA TYR A 267 -24.93 -1.45 9.90
C TYR A 267 -24.11 -1.61 8.62
N SER A 268 -24.75 -2.14 7.56
CA SER A 268 -24.31 -1.82 6.20
C SER A 268 -24.59 -0.34 5.93
N PRO A 269 -23.72 0.39 5.20
CA PRO A 269 -24.03 1.74 4.72
C PRO A 269 -25.38 1.83 3.97
N SER A 270 -25.90 0.72 3.46
CA SER A 270 -27.17 0.62 2.73
C SER A 270 -28.35 0.05 3.53
N MET A 271 -28.17 -0.41 4.78
CA MET A 271 -29.19 -1.10 5.60
C MET A 271 -29.84 -2.37 4.98
N GLU A 272 -29.17 -3.07 4.06
CA GLU A 272 -29.64 -4.37 3.52
C GLU A 272 -28.91 -5.57 4.17
N ASN A 273 -29.56 -6.74 4.21
CA ASN A 273 -28.98 -8.01 4.69
C ASN A 273 -27.82 -8.45 3.77
N VAL A 274 -26.66 -8.76 4.35
CA VAL A 274 -25.44 -9.12 3.60
C VAL A 274 -25.00 -10.54 3.95
N GLU A 275 -24.91 -11.41 2.94
CA GLU A 275 -24.18 -12.68 3.03
C GLU A 275 -22.69 -12.40 2.77
N ASN A 276 -21.84 -12.73 3.75
CA ASN A 276 -20.37 -12.55 3.82
C ASN A 276 -19.90 -11.22 4.43
N LEU A 277 -19.38 -11.33 5.66
CA LEU A 277 -19.15 -10.25 6.63
C LEU A 277 -17.66 -10.14 7.00
N GLN A 278 -17.07 -8.94 7.03
CA GLN A 278 -15.79 -8.67 7.73
C GLN A 278 -15.75 -7.25 8.35
N ILE A 279 -15.05 -7.12 9.48
CA ILE A 279 -15.24 -6.13 10.56
C ILE A 279 -14.30 -4.92 10.41
N LEU A 280 -14.84 -3.70 10.52
CA LEU A 280 -14.06 -2.47 10.60
C LEU A 280 -14.17 -1.83 12.00
N GLY A 281 -13.44 -2.38 12.96
CA GLY A 281 -13.16 -1.76 14.26
C GLY A 281 -14.37 -1.39 15.14
N PHE A 282 -14.09 -0.80 16.31
CA PHE A 282 -15.10 -0.36 17.28
C PHE A 282 -15.01 1.16 17.49
N GLU A 283 -16.16 1.85 17.47
CA GLU A 283 -16.24 3.22 17.98
C GLU A 283 -16.08 3.24 19.51
N SER A 284 -15.36 4.24 20.03
CA SER A 284 -15.00 4.32 21.45
C SER A 284 -16.22 4.49 22.36
N GLY A 285 -16.40 3.61 23.35
CA GLY A 285 -17.34 3.86 24.44
C GLY A 285 -17.72 2.71 25.38
N TYR A 286 -17.72 1.43 24.96
CA TYR A 286 -18.39 0.37 25.75
C TYR A 286 -17.81 -1.06 25.55
N ASN A 287 -18.33 -2.02 26.34
CA ASN A 287 -17.73 -3.32 26.71
C ASN A 287 -17.47 -4.28 25.52
N SER A 288 -16.20 -4.66 25.35
CA SER A 288 -15.65 -5.38 24.18
C SER A 288 -15.82 -6.91 24.19
N GLU A 289 -16.28 -7.51 25.29
CA GLU A 289 -16.42 -8.98 25.39
C GLU A 289 -17.66 -9.50 24.66
N ASP A 290 -18.80 -8.83 24.82
CA ASP A 290 -20.08 -9.28 24.25
C ASP A 290 -20.13 -9.15 22.73
N ALA A 291 -19.51 -8.11 22.18
CA ALA A 291 -19.49 -7.86 20.74
C ALA A 291 -18.63 -8.88 19.99
N LEU A 292 -17.50 -9.29 20.57
CA LEU A 292 -16.64 -10.34 20.03
C LEU A 292 -17.26 -11.74 20.21
N HIS A 293 -17.93 -11.98 21.34
CA HIS A 293 -18.64 -13.23 21.61
C HIS A 293 -19.79 -13.47 20.62
N LYS A 294 -20.58 -12.42 20.32
CA LYS A 294 -21.65 -12.48 19.32
C LYS A 294 -21.12 -12.70 17.91
N LEU A 295 -20.01 -12.06 17.55
CA LEU A 295 -19.33 -12.26 16.27
C LEU A 295 -18.96 -13.73 16.01
N LEU A 296 -18.39 -14.40 17.00
CA LEU A 296 -17.90 -15.78 16.88
C LEU A 296 -19.04 -16.81 16.84
N LEU A 297 -20.17 -16.54 17.49
CA LEU A 297 -21.34 -17.43 17.50
C LEU A 297 -22.20 -17.30 16.25
N ASP A 298 -22.29 -16.11 15.65
CA ASP A 298 -23.18 -15.87 14.50
C ASP A 298 -22.49 -16.15 13.14
N ASN A 299 -21.22 -16.59 13.14
CA ASN A 299 -20.42 -16.82 11.93
C ASN A 299 -19.61 -18.14 11.99
N ASP A 300 -20.30 -19.28 11.80
CA ASP A 300 -19.75 -20.65 11.88
C ASP A 300 -18.51 -20.93 10.99
N TRP A 301 -18.27 -20.12 9.96
CA TRP A 301 -17.09 -20.25 9.09
C TRP A 301 -15.80 -19.67 9.72
N ILE A 302 -15.92 -18.81 10.74
CA ILE A 302 -14.79 -18.36 11.56
C ILE A 302 -14.27 -19.52 12.41
N THR A 303 -15.17 -20.40 12.88
CA THR A 303 -14.80 -21.64 13.57
C THR A 303 -14.23 -22.72 12.65
N ASP A 304 -14.54 -22.71 11.35
CA ASP A 304 -14.00 -23.66 10.36
C ASP A 304 -12.52 -23.40 10.01
N CYS A 305 -11.98 -22.23 10.31
CA CYS A 305 -10.56 -21.90 10.13
C CYS A 305 -9.64 -22.54 11.19
N MET A 306 -9.91 -23.75 11.71
CA MET A 306 -9.14 -24.41 12.80
C MET A 306 -8.70 -23.49 13.95
N TYR A 307 -9.42 -22.39 14.17
CA TYR A 307 -9.27 -21.54 15.34
C TYR A 307 -10.28 -22.05 16.34
N ASP A 308 -9.81 -22.88 17.25
CA ASP A 308 -10.59 -23.24 18.43
C ASP A 308 -10.91 -21.95 19.20
N ALA A 309 -12.18 -21.52 19.13
CA ALA A 309 -12.67 -20.36 19.85
C ALA A 309 -12.35 -20.44 21.35
N ALA A 310 -12.22 -21.65 21.91
CA ALA A 310 -11.80 -21.86 23.29
C ALA A 310 -10.33 -21.47 23.55
N THR A 311 -9.45 -21.53 22.54
CA THR A 311 -8.04 -21.10 22.63
C THR A 311 -7.91 -19.56 22.64
N ILE A 312 -8.79 -18.85 21.94
CA ILE A 312 -8.89 -17.37 22.00
C ILE A 312 -9.46 -16.96 23.37
N TYR A 313 -10.48 -17.67 23.85
CA TYR A 313 -11.15 -17.40 25.12
C TYR A 313 -10.24 -17.66 26.34
N SER A 314 -9.47 -18.76 26.33
CA SER A 314 -8.58 -19.14 27.44
C SER A 314 -7.34 -18.26 27.57
N ARG A 315 -6.87 -17.62 26.48
CA ARG A 315 -5.80 -16.61 26.55
C ARG A 315 -6.23 -15.30 27.22
N ARG A 316 -7.52 -14.97 27.20
CA ARG A 316 -8.08 -13.77 27.87
C ARG A 316 -8.36 -13.97 29.36
N LEU A 317 -8.66 -15.19 29.81
CA LEU A 317 -8.91 -15.48 31.23
C LEU A 317 -7.63 -15.62 32.07
N ALA A 318 -6.45 -15.64 31.44
CA ALA A 318 -5.15 -15.74 32.09
C ALA A 318 -4.37 -14.40 32.16
N LEU A 319 -5.01 -13.29 31.78
CA LEU A 319 -4.54 -11.91 31.89
C LEU A 319 -5.56 -11.07 32.67
#